data_AF-A0AAD6UPR9-F1
#
_entry.id   AF-A0AAD6UPR9-F1
#
_cell.length_a   1.000
_cell.length_b   1.000
_cell.length_c   1.000
_cell.angle_alpha   90.00
_cell.angle_beta   90.00
_cell.angle_gamma   90.00
#
_symmetry.space_group_name_H-M   'P 1'
#
loop_
_entity.id
_entity.type
_entity.pdbx_description
1 polymer ?
#
loop_
_entity_poly.entity_id
_entity_poly.type
_entity_poly.pdbx_seq_one_letter_code
_entity_poly.pdbx_strand_id
1 'polypeptide(L)'
;MHWLQHSFSVNPAVLAPGHPYTVYPGSKSCTIHFYEFRGIGPPSADFGHAGDVYVDLNPRLHALYWRERDVVRGGDGPWMRWTAFRLDQVPLYKFLVSHPWALTRHSEASDLYLWVDPGGVTWTSKDELCASRKKMNQRNIATVAPGTVPDVQALISEVLQRMVYAERNDVGRPHDVSVHGERTTPSPIFRPRTSIEPIHRAGSSSLPFRPPPIRQQESSQSPVPPAQSPGLQAQFHSAPSSYFPSEYHSHPPGGSHPPSYAYHGQMQRPQEDERHRHASDDHAAQKGAAVSYHYQKRERELFAALVATEQRSSTELEEMRAAAQALQLQAQAAQEQTQRAAAQVQRSQEELDAIQAEINNMQSRNKP
;
A
#
# COMPACT_ATOMS: atom_id res chain seq x y z
N MET A 1 -7.09 -14.16 10.70
CA MET A 1 -6.49 -13.87 9.39
C MET A 1 -7.40 -14.46 8.34
N HIS A 2 -7.83 -13.64 7.38
CA HIS A 2 -8.60 -14.11 6.23
C HIS A 2 -7.67 -14.23 5.03
N TRP A 3 -7.93 -15.19 4.15
CA TRP A 3 -7.21 -15.35 2.90
C TRP A 3 -8.16 -15.55 1.74
N LEU A 4 -7.75 -15.06 0.57
CA LEU A 4 -8.43 -15.21 -0.70
C LEU A 4 -7.47 -15.86 -1.69
N GLN A 5 -7.95 -16.80 -2.48
CA GLN A 5 -7.16 -17.38 -3.56
C GLN A 5 -7.46 -16.64 -4.86
N HIS A 6 -6.40 -16.14 -5.49
CA HIS A 6 -6.47 -15.47 -6.78
C HIS A 6 -5.76 -16.29 -7.84
N SER A 7 -6.04 -15.95 -9.09
CA SER A 7 -5.29 -16.49 -10.22
C SER A 7 -5.17 -15.47 -11.33
N PHE A 8 -4.05 -15.49 -12.03
CA PHE A 8 -3.84 -14.71 -13.25
C PHE A 8 -3.27 -15.59 -14.35
N SER A 9 -3.50 -15.21 -15.60
CA SER A 9 -2.96 -15.92 -16.77
C SER A 9 -1.73 -15.18 -17.28
N VAL A 10 -0.66 -15.90 -17.56
CA VAL A 10 0.59 -15.31 -18.05
C VAL A 10 1.22 -16.18 -19.15
N ASN A 11 1.99 -15.57 -20.04
CA ASN A 11 2.82 -16.31 -20.97
C ASN A 11 3.97 -16.99 -20.21
N PRO A 12 4.15 -18.32 -20.31
CA PRO A 12 5.24 -19.02 -19.61
C PRO A 12 6.64 -18.48 -19.91
N ALA A 13 6.84 -17.85 -21.07
CA ALA A 13 8.12 -17.26 -21.46
C ALA A 13 8.59 -16.10 -20.56
N VAL A 14 7.69 -15.50 -19.77
CA VAL A 14 8.06 -14.43 -18.82
C VAL A 14 8.53 -14.98 -17.48
N LEU A 15 8.45 -16.29 -17.25
CA LEU A 15 8.84 -16.93 -16.00
C LEU A 15 10.31 -17.36 -16.03
N ALA A 16 10.99 -17.18 -14.90
CA ALA A 16 12.36 -17.62 -14.71
C ALA A 16 12.46 -19.16 -14.70
N PRO A 17 13.58 -19.73 -15.17
CA PRO A 17 13.85 -21.16 -15.02
C PRO A 17 13.72 -21.63 -13.56
N GLY A 18 13.13 -22.81 -13.37
CA GLY A 18 12.94 -23.41 -12.04
C GLY A 18 11.78 -22.84 -11.24
N HIS A 19 10.82 -22.15 -11.86
CA HIS A 19 9.58 -21.72 -11.21
C HIS A 19 8.75 -22.92 -10.70
N PRO A 20 7.97 -22.76 -9.62
CA PRO A 20 7.18 -23.86 -9.05
C PRO A 20 5.89 -24.15 -9.82
N TYR A 21 5.51 -23.28 -10.75
CA TYR A 21 4.25 -23.39 -11.48
C TYR A 21 4.29 -24.51 -12.52
N THR A 22 3.17 -25.20 -12.69
CA THR A 22 3.02 -26.21 -13.73
C THR A 22 2.77 -25.52 -15.06
N VAL A 23 3.68 -25.70 -16.02
CA VAL A 23 3.50 -25.23 -17.40
C VAL A 23 3.34 -26.45 -18.30
N TYR A 24 2.21 -26.53 -19.00
CA TYR A 24 1.99 -27.58 -19.99
C TYR A 24 2.76 -27.26 -21.28
N PRO A 25 3.52 -28.23 -21.84
CA PRO A 25 4.24 -28.04 -23.10
C PRO A 25 3.29 -27.60 -24.22
N GLY A 26 3.64 -26.54 -24.94
CA GLY A 26 2.86 -26.01 -26.07
C GLY A 26 1.73 -25.04 -25.67
N SER A 27 1.46 -24.85 -24.38
CA SER A 27 0.48 -23.83 -23.94
C SER A 27 1.02 -22.42 -24.14
N LYS A 28 0.20 -21.55 -24.74
CA LYS A 28 0.51 -20.12 -24.92
C LYS A 28 0.37 -19.31 -23.62
N SER A 29 -0.34 -19.86 -22.64
CA SER A 29 -0.56 -19.27 -21.33
C SER A 29 -0.51 -20.35 -20.25
N CYS A 30 -0.11 -19.96 -19.04
CA CYS A 30 -0.30 -20.74 -17.82
C CYS A 30 -1.07 -19.90 -16.79
N THR A 31 -1.85 -20.57 -15.97
CA THR A 31 -2.58 -19.94 -14.86
C THR A 31 -1.75 -20.08 -13.60
N ILE A 32 -1.41 -18.97 -12.98
CA ILE A 32 -0.67 -18.91 -11.72
C ILE A 32 -1.64 -18.57 -10.61
N HIS A 33 -1.61 -19.37 -9.54
CA HIS A 33 -2.35 -19.10 -8.31
C HIS A 33 -1.46 -18.37 -7.31
N PHE A 34 -2.05 -17.44 -6.57
CA PHE A 34 -1.43 -16.79 -5.41
C PHE A 34 -2.49 -16.52 -4.34
N TYR A 35 -2.05 -16.35 -3.11
CA TYR A 35 -2.92 -16.04 -1.99
C TYR A 35 -2.80 -14.57 -1.60
N GLU A 36 -3.94 -13.94 -1.38
CA GLU A 36 -4.05 -12.64 -0.72
C GLU A 36 -4.44 -12.85 0.74
N PHE A 37 -3.57 -12.43 1.65
CA PHE A 37 -3.82 -12.48 3.09
C PHE A 37 -4.24 -11.10 3.59
N ARG A 38 -5.12 -11.08 4.60
CA ARG A 38 -5.58 -9.85 5.22
C ARG A 38 -5.50 -9.90 6.74
N GLY A 39 -4.98 -8.84 7.33
CA GLY A 39 -4.81 -8.70 8.77
C GLY A 39 -4.57 -7.26 9.21
N ILE A 40 -4.29 -7.07 10.50
CA ILE A 40 -3.95 -5.77 11.09
C ILE A 40 -2.49 -5.86 11.54
N GLY A 41 -1.66 -4.95 11.02
CA GLY A 41 -0.22 -4.93 11.25
C GLY A 41 0.57 -5.73 10.21
N PRO A 42 1.91 -5.64 10.26
CA PRO A 42 2.79 -6.32 9.32
C PRO A 42 2.66 -7.86 9.42
N PRO A 43 2.85 -8.59 8.31
CA PRO A 43 2.76 -10.04 8.31
C PRO A 43 3.90 -10.70 9.09
N SER A 44 3.62 -11.82 9.77
CA SER A 44 4.66 -12.70 10.33
C SER A 44 5.51 -13.34 9.23
N ALA A 45 6.78 -13.62 9.53
CA ALA A 45 7.71 -14.30 8.64
C ALA A 45 7.32 -15.77 8.37
N ASP A 46 6.48 -16.39 9.20
CA ASP A 46 6.27 -17.84 9.25
C ASP A 46 5.24 -18.40 8.24
N PHE A 47 4.66 -17.58 7.36
CA PHE A 47 3.67 -18.03 6.38
C PHE A 47 3.78 -17.32 5.03
N GLY A 48 3.08 -17.90 4.04
CA GLY A 48 2.99 -17.42 2.66
C GLY A 48 4.10 -17.99 1.77
N HIS A 49 3.82 -18.03 0.47
CA HIS A 49 4.74 -18.47 -0.56
C HIS A 49 5.19 -17.30 -1.44
N ALA A 50 6.36 -17.41 -2.06
CA ALA A 50 6.87 -16.39 -2.96
C ALA A 50 5.86 -16.05 -4.08
N GLY A 51 5.45 -14.78 -4.15
CA GLY A 51 4.39 -14.29 -5.04
C GLY A 51 3.05 -14.02 -4.34
N ASP A 52 2.86 -14.54 -3.13
CA ASP A 52 1.71 -14.18 -2.30
C ASP A 52 1.78 -12.72 -1.84
N VAL A 53 0.62 -12.18 -1.52
CA VAL A 53 0.44 -10.77 -1.13
C VAL A 53 -0.26 -10.68 0.21
N TYR A 54 0.08 -9.66 1.00
CA TYR A 54 -0.55 -9.39 2.28
C TYR A 54 -1.02 -7.94 2.34
N VAL A 55 -2.28 -7.72 2.65
CA VAL A 55 -2.90 -6.41 2.83
C VAL A 55 -3.04 -6.14 4.33
N ASP A 56 -2.28 -5.14 4.80
CA ASP A 56 -2.45 -4.59 6.14
C ASP A 56 -3.63 -3.61 6.14
N LEU A 57 -4.66 -3.96 6.89
CA LEU A 57 -5.91 -3.22 7.06
C LEU A 57 -5.87 -2.30 8.28
N ASN A 58 -4.68 -1.96 8.79
CA ASN A 58 -4.56 -0.96 9.85
C ASN A 58 -5.16 0.38 9.37
N PRO A 59 -6.22 0.90 10.03
CA PRO A 59 -6.92 2.11 9.59
C PRO A 59 -6.03 3.35 9.47
N ARG A 60 -4.92 3.38 10.22
CA ARG A 60 -3.96 4.49 10.21
C ARG A 60 -2.87 4.33 9.16
N LEU A 61 -2.54 3.10 8.79
CA LEU A 61 -1.33 2.76 8.05
C LEU A 61 -1.59 1.56 7.13
N HIS A 62 -2.54 1.69 6.20
CA HIS A 62 -2.73 0.66 5.19
C HIS A 62 -1.43 0.43 4.43
N ALA A 63 -1.10 -0.83 4.21
CA ALA A 63 0.12 -1.21 3.52
C ALA A 63 -0.10 -2.50 2.73
N LEU A 64 0.62 -2.60 1.61
CA LEU A 64 0.65 -3.80 0.79
C LEU A 64 2.05 -4.41 0.88
N TYR A 65 2.10 -5.71 1.11
CA TYR A 65 3.32 -6.50 1.16
C TYR A 65 3.25 -7.61 0.12
N TRP A 66 4.40 -8.03 -0.39
CA TRP A 66 4.53 -9.26 -1.18
C TRP A 66 5.63 -10.14 -0.59
N ARG A 67 5.48 -11.44 -0.78
CA ARG A 67 6.47 -12.41 -0.33
C ARG A 67 7.56 -12.55 -1.39
N GLU A 68 8.80 -12.20 -1.04
CA GLU A 68 9.92 -12.37 -1.96
C GLU A 68 10.32 -13.85 -2.07
N ARG A 69 11.07 -14.21 -3.11
CA ARG A 69 11.77 -15.49 -3.21
C ARG A 69 13.20 -15.36 -2.69
N ASP A 70 13.60 -16.26 -1.80
CA ASP A 70 15.00 -16.45 -1.41
C ASP A 70 15.74 -17.20 -2.52
N VAL A 71 16.59 -16.48 -3.27
CA VAL A 71 17.37 -17.06 -4.39
C VAL A 71 18.45 -18.00 -3.88
N VAL A 72 19.02 -17.74 -2.70
CA VAL A 72 20.13 -18.51 -2.15
C VAL A 72 19.65 -19.85 -1.63
N ARG A 73 18.50 -19.86 -0.93
CA ARG A 73 17.92 -21.07 -0.34
C ARG A 73 16.89 -21.76 -1.23
N GLY A 74 16.46 -21.13 -2.33
CA GLY A 74 15.49 -21.68 -3.26
C GLY A 74 14.07 -21.78 -2.69
N GLY A 75 13.74 -20.99 -1.67
CA GLY A 75 12.45 -21.03 -0.97
C GLY A 75 11.81 -19.65 -0.82
N ASP A 76 10.96 -19.53 0.20
CA ASP A 76 10.23 -18.29 0.50
C ASP A 76 11.13 -17.31 1.26
N GLY A 77 11.31 -16.12 0.69
CA GLY A 77 12.08 -15.00 1.26
C GLY A 77 11.25 -14.18 2.25
N PRO A 78 11.72 -12.99 2.67
CA PRO A 78 10.97 -12.13 3.60
C PRO A 78 9.71 -11.53 2.96
N TRP A 79 8.79 -11.06 3.79
CA TRP A 79 7.74 -10.13 3.37
C TRP A 79 8.34 -8.75 3.14
N MET A 80 8.12 -8.20 1.96
CA MET A 80 8.62 -6.90 1.55
C MET A 80 7.46 -5.91 1.46
N ARG A 81 7.63 -4.72 2.02
CA ARG A 81 6.62 -3.65 2.00
C ARG A 81 6.69 -2.89 0.68
N TRP A 82 5.52 -2.57 0.11
CA TRP A 82 5.43 -1.79 -1.11
C TRP A 82 5.62 -0.31 -0.83
N THR A 83 6.83 0.16 -1.11
CA THR A 83 7.29 1.53 -0.90
C THR A 83 7.49 2.31 -2.19
N ALA A 84 7.64 1.62 -3.32
CA ALA A 84 7.78 2.21 -4.65
C ALA A 84 6.45 2.20 -5.39
N PHE A 85 5.58 3.20 -5.17
CA PHE A 85 4.34 3.33 -5.93
C PHE A 85 4.22 4.74 -6.46
N ARG A 86 4.92 5.01 -7.57
CA ARG A 86 4.93 6.32 -8.24
C ARG A 86 4.02 6.29 -9.45
N LEU A 87 2.76 6.62 -9.21
CA LEU A 87 1.69 6.56 -10.19
C LEU A 87 1.75 7.67 -11.28
N ASP A 88 2.56 8.68 -11.06
CA ASP A 88 2.74 9.86 -11.91
C ASP A 88 3.88 9.69 -12.93
N GLN A 89 4.83 8.81 -12.66
CA GLN A 89 6.01 8.66 -13.52
C GLN A 89 5.73 7.76 -14.72
N VAL A 90 6.18 8.23 -15.89
CA VAL A 90 6.16 7.46 -17.13
C VAL A 90 7.62 7.13 -17.50
N PRO A 91 7.98 5.86 -17.67
CA PRO A 91 7.10 4.70 -17.61
C PRO A 91 6.83 4.18 -16.18
N LEU A 92 5.55 3.91 -15.88
CA LEU A 92 5.07 3.46 -14.57
C LEU A 92 5.74 2.17 -14.08
N TYR A 93 5.96 1.22 -14.99
CA TYR A 93 6.51 -0.10 -14.67
C TYR A 93 7.90 -0.06 -14.00
N LYS A 94 8.68 1.01 -14.21
CA LYS A 94 10.00 1.17 -13.56
C LYS A 94 9.93 1.21 -12.05
N PHE A 95 8.79 1.65 -11.51
CA PHE A 95 8.56 1.80 -10.07
C PHE A 95 7.78 0.63 -9.49
N LEU A 96 7.32 -0.32 -10.29
CA LEU A 96 6.51 -1.43 -9.81
C LEU A 96 7.36 -2.63 -9.41
N VAL A 97 6.81 -3.42 -8.51
CA VAL A 97 7.39 -4.68 -8.07
C VAL A 97 7.19 -5.73 -9.15
N SER A 98 8.27 -6.33 -9.62
CA SER A 98 8.21 -7.49 -10.52
C SER A 98 7.92 -8.78 -9.74
N HIS A 99 7.19 -9.70 -10.36
CA HIS A 99 6.88 -10.99 -9.75
C HIS A 99 8.17 -11.75 -9.37
N PRO A 100 8.25 -12.44 -8.20
CA PRO A 100 9.49 -13.08 -7.73
C PRO A 100 10.07 -14.15 -8.67
N TRP A 101 9.21 -14.70 -9.52
CA TRP A 101 9.54 -15.68 -10.56
C TRP A 101 9.53 -15.11 -11.98
N ALA A 102 9.51 -13.80 -12.16
CA ALA A 102 9.72 -13.20 -13.48
C ALA A 102 11.15 -13.47 -13.97
N LEU A 103 11.32 -13.72 -15.27
CA LEU A 103 12.59 -14.04 -15.93
C LEU A 103 13.64 -12.96 -15.65
N THR A 104 13.22 -11.70 -15.66
CA THR A 104 14.06 -10.55 -15.35
C THR A 104 13.59 -9.93 -14.04
N ARG A 105 14.43 -9.98 -13.01
CA ARG A 105 14.20 -9.26 -11.74
C ARG A 105 14.32 -7.73 -11.90
N HIS A 106 14.89 -7.26 -13.01
CA HIS A 106 14.94 -5.85 -13.34
C HIS A 106 13.57 -5.37 -13.81
N SER A 107 13.03 -4.37 -13.12
CA SER A 107 11.72 -3.78 -13.40
C SER A 107 11.59 -3.19 -14.81
N GLU A 108 12.67 -2.99 -15.55
CA GLU A 108 12.61 -2.47 -16.92
C GLU A 108 12.34 -3.55 -17.97
N ALA A 109 12.69 -4.79 -17.66
CA ALA A 109 12.65 -5.93 -18.58
C ALA A 109 11.69 -7.04 -18.12
N SER A 110 11.00 -6.85 -17.00
CA SER A 110 9.89 -7.70 -16.59
C SER A 110 8.64 -7.41 -17.42
N ASP A 111 7.75 -8.38 -17.56
CA ASP A 111 6.40 -8.18 -18.09
C ASP A 111 5.33 -8.71 -17.11
N LEU A 112 5.69 -8.81 -15.83
CA LEU A 112 4.78 -9.25 -14.79
C LEU A 112 5.00 -8.44 -13.50
N TYR A 113 4.01 -7.62 -13.17
CA TYR A 113 4.10 -6.62 -12.10
C TYR A 113 2.96 -6.76 -11.10
N LEU A 114 3.24 -6.48 -9.83
CA LEU A 114 2.21 -6.34 -8.81
C LEU A 114 1.41 -5.08 -9.09
N TRP A 115 0.09 -5.23 -9.08
CA TRP A 115 -0.84 -4.14 -9.30
C TRP A 115 -1.98 -4.17 -8.29
N VAL A 116 -2.42 -2.99 -7.89
CA VAL A 116 -3.56 -2.82 -7.00
C VAL A 116 -4.46 -1.72 -7.54
N ASP A 117 -5.74 -2.01 -7.61
CA ASP A 117 -6.78 -1.05 -7.95
C ASP A 117 -8.02 -1.31 -7.06
N PRO A 118 -9.09 -0.50 -7.15
CA PRO A 118 -10.29 -0.71 -6.33
C PRO A 118 -11.01 -2.05 -6.57
N GLY A 119 -10.68 -2.77 -7.65
CA GLY A 119 -11.21 -4.10 -7.94
C GLY A 119 -10.45 -5.24 -7.27
N GLY A 120 -9.24 -4.99 -6.76
CA GLY A 120 -8.45 -5.99 -6.05
C GLY A 120 -6.94 -5.84 -6.23
N VAL A 121 -6.20 -6.82 -5.70
CA VAL A 121 -4.77 -7.02 -5.92
C VAL A 121 -4.56 -8.10 -6.97
N THR A 122 -3.67 -7.87 -7.93
CA THR A 122 -3.33 -8.86 -8.97
C THR A 122 -1.90 -8.72 -9.48
N TRP A 123 -1.40 -9.76 -10.13
CA TRP A 123 -0.20 -9.68 -10.96
C TRP A 123 -0.62 -9.53 -12.42
N THR A 124 -0.07 -8.54 -13.12
CA THR A 124 -0.55 -8.13 -14.45
C THR A 124 0.60 -7.80 -15.39
N SER A 125 0.32 -7.85 -16.70
CA SER A 125 1.30 -7.49 -17.74
C SER A 125 1.45 -5.98 -17.89
N LYS A 126 2.50 -5.55 -18.58
CA LYS A 126 2.73 -4.12 -18.88
C LYS A 126 1.58 -3.49 -19.68
N ASP A 127 0.98 -4.25 -20.59
CA ASP A 127 -0.12 -3.76 -21.42
C ASP A 127 -1.41 -3.58 -20.62
N GLU A 128 -1.75 -4.57 -19.80
CA GLU A 128 -2.92 -4.52 -18.91
C GLU A 128 -2.76 -3.44 -17.84
N LEU A 129 -1.55 -3.23 -17.34
CA LEU A 129 -1.22 -2.14 -16.43
C LEU A 129 -1.57 -0.77 -17.02
N CYS A 130 -1.17 -0.52 -18.26
CA CYS A 130 -1.47 0.75 -18.94
C CYS A 130 -2.98 0.94 -19.10
N ALA A 131 -3.71 -0.12 -19.41
CA ALA A 131 -5.16 -0.09 -19.51
C ALA A 131 -5.84 0.16 -18.16
N SER A 132 -5.41 -0.52 -17.09
CA SER A 132 -5.95 -0.31 -15.73
C SER A 132 -5.63 1.10 -15.21
N ARG A 133 -4.40 1.59 -15.40
CA ARG A 133 -4.02 2.97 -15.03
C ARG A 133 -4.89 4.01 -15.72
N LYS A 134 -5.18 3.84 -17.00
CA LYS A 134 -6.09 4.73 -17.74
C LYS A 134 -7.49 4.76 -17.11
N LYS A 135 -8.02 3.61 -16.67
CA LYS A 135 -9.31 3.52 -15.98
C LYS A 135 -9.29 4.20 -14.60
N MET A 136 -8.21 4.03 -13.83
CA MET A 136 -8.05 4.72 -12.54
C MET A 136 -8.03 6.25 -12.71
N ASN A 137 -7.27 6.74 -13.69
CA ASN A 137 -7.20 8.17 -14.00
C ASN A 137 -8.56 8.74 -14.40
N GLN A 138 -9.32 8.03 -15.25
CA GLN A 138 -10.68 8.43 -15.65
C GLN A 138 -11.64 8.51 -14.47
N ARG A 139 -11.41 7.73 -13.41
CA ARG A 139 -12.22 7.71 -12.19
C ARG A 139 -11.70 8.64 -11.10
N ASN A 140 -10.65 9.41 -11.39
CA ASN A 140 -9.99 10.29 -10.42
C ASN A 140 -9.55 9.54 -9.14
N ILE A 141 -8.94 8.37 -9.33
CA ILE A 141 -8.45 7.52 -8.24
C ILE A 141 -6.93 7.53 -8.26
N ALA A 142 -6.33 7.89 -7.12
CA ALA A 142 -4.88 7.96 -6.98
C ALA A 142 -4.22 8.77 -8.12
N THR A 143 -4.87 9.89 -8.48
CA THR A 143 -4.38 10.85 -9.46
C THR A 143 -3.46 11.85 -8.76
N VAL A 144 -2.29 12.04 -9.33
CA VAL A 144 -1.26 12.94 -8.79
C VAL A 144 -1.20 14.15 -9.72
N ALA A 145 -1.22 15.36 -9.14
CA ALA A 145 -1.09 16.57 -9.93
C ALA A 145 0.33 16.62 -10.56
N PRO A 146 0.47 17.00 -11.84
CA PRO A 146 1.77 17.15 -12.47
C PRO A 146 2.72 18.02 -11.63
N GLY A 147 3.94 17.55 -11.39
CA GLY A 147 4.96 18.27 -10.63
C GLY A 147 4.88 18.13 -9.10
N THR A 148 3.93 17.36 -8.57
CA THR A 148 3.88 17.05 -7.14
C THR A 148 4.62 15.75 -6.82
N VAL A 149 5.32 15.70 -5.68
CA VAL A 149 5.88 14.43 -5.17
C VAL A 149 4.73 13.68 -4.50
N PRO A 150 4.30 12.52 -5.04
CA PRO A 150 3.18 11.80 -4.46
C PRO A 150 3.53 11.25 -3.08
N ASP A 151 2.61 11.40 -2.12
CA ASP A 151 2.61 10.59 -0.92
C ASP A 151 2.15 9.17 -1.30
N VAL A 152 3.14 8.33 -1.60
CA VAL A 152 2.99 6.92 -1.97
C VAL A 152 2.10 6.18 -0.97
N GLN A 153 2.30 6.43 0.33
CA GLN A 153 1.58 5.71 1.37
C GLN A 153 0.12 6.14 1.42
N ALA A 154 -0.17 7.44 1.26
CA ALA A 154 -1.53 7.92 1.16
C ALA A 154 -2.26 7.36 -0.07
N LEU A 155 -1.59 7.28 -1.23
CA LEU A 155 -2.17 6.71 -2.45
C LEU A 155 -2.50 5.23 -2.30
N ILE A 156 -1.57 4.43 -1.76
CA ILE A 156 -1.82 3.01 -1.47
C ILE A 156 -2.99 2.88 -0.48
N SER A 157 -3.01 3.71 0.56
CA SER A 157 -4.09 3.71 1.55
C SER A 157 -5.44 4.04 0.93
N GLU A 158 -5.50 5.04 0.04
CA GLU A 158 -6.72 5.41 -0.68
C GLU A 158 -7.23 4.25 -1.53
N VAL A 159 -6.35 3.60 -2.31
CA VAL A 159 -6.73 2.48 -3.18
C VAL A 159 -7.21 1.29 -2.36
N LEU A 160 -6.48 0.91 -1.32
CA LEU A 160 -6.87 -0.21 -0.44
C LEU A 160 -8.17 0.06 0.31
N GLN A 161 -8.39 1.29 0.78
CA GLN A 161 -9.64 1.68 1.41
C GLN A 161 -10.82 1.57 0.45
N ARG A 162 -10.64 2.01 -0.81
CA ARG A 162 -11.67 1.87 -1.85
C ARG A 162 -11.93 0.41 -2.21
N MET A 163 -10.91 -0.43 -2.25
CA MET A 163 -11.02 -1.88 -2.47
C MET A 163 -11.89 -2.53 -1.38
N VAL A 164 -11.57 -2.29 -0.12
CA VAL A 164 -12.35 -2.81 1.03
C VAL A 164 -13.78 -2.28 1.02
N TYR A 165 -13.98 -1.01 0.65
CA TYR A 165 -15.31 -0.43 0.52
C TYR A 165 -16.10 -1.06 -0.61
N ALA A 166 -15.50 -1.27 -1.79
CA ALA A 166 -16.16 -1.87 -2.94
C ALA A 166 -16.67 -3.27 -2.61
N GLU A 167 -15.84 -4.11 -1.99
CA GLU A 167 -16.23 -5.46 -1.59
C GLU A 167 -17.39 -5.47 -0.61
N ARG A 168 -17.37 -4.62 0.42
CA ARG A 168 -18.46 -4.54 1.41
C ARG A 168 -19.80 -4.18 0.77
N ASN A 169 -19.77 -3.37 -0.28
CA ASN A 169 -20.99 -2.97 -0.99
C ASN A 169 -21.43 -4.00 -2.04
N ASP A 170 -20.52 -4.82 -2.55
CA ASP A 170 -20.84 -5.85 -3.55
C ASP A 170 -21.55 -7.06 -2.95
N VAL A 171 -21.44 -7.28 -1.62
CA VAL A 171 -22.20 -8.32 -0.88
C VAL A 171 -23.72 -8.19 -1.06
N GLY A 172 -24.23 -7.04 -1.51
CA GLY A 172 -25.66 -6.81 -1.77
C GLY A 172 -26.11 -7.07 -3.22
N ARG A 173 -25.20 -7.30 -4.17
CA ARG A 173 -25.59 -7.69 -5.54
C ARG A 173 -25.63 -9.21 -5.59
N PRO A 174 -26.76 -9.83 -5.95
CA PRO A 174 -26.74 -11.24 -6.29
C PRO A 174 -25.70 -11.41 -7.38
N HIS A 175 -24.64 -12.16 -7.09
CA HIS A 175 -23.62 -12.52 -8.07
C HIS A 175 -24.34 -13.25 -9.21
N ASP A 176 -24.69 -12.50 -10.25
CA ASP A 176 -24.98 -13.06 -11.55
C ASP A 176 -23.62 -13.55 -12.02
N VAL A 177 -23.33 -14.82 -11.76
CA VAL A 177 -22.08 -15.48 -12.11
C VAL A 177 -22.02 -15.45 -13.63
N SER A 178 -21.51 -14.35 -14.20
CA SER A 178 -21.03 -14.28 -15.56
C SER A 178 -19.77 -15.12 -15.61
N VAL A 179 -20.01 -16.43 -15.63
CA VAL A 179 -19.15 -17.41 -16.28
C VAL A 179 -19.04 -16.93 -17.73
N HIS A 180 -18.05 -16.10 -18.02
CA HIS A 180 -17.42 -16.11 -19.34
C HIS A 180 -16.67 -17.44 -19.45
N GLY A 181 -17.46 -18.52 -19.53
CA GLY A 181 -17.01 -19.83 -19.92
C GLY A 181 -16.86 -19.80 -21.43
N GLU A 182 -15.61 -19.89 -21.88
CA GLU A 182 -15.35 -20.54 -23.14
C GLU A 182 -16.05 -21.91 -23.11
N ARG A 183 -16.94 -22.07 -24.08
CA ARG A 183 -17.82 -23.21 -24.26
C ARG A 183 -16.99 -24.45 -24.61
N THR A 184 -16.43 -25.13 -23.61
CA THR A 184 -15.93 -26.50 -23.76
C THR A 184 -17.02 -27.48 -23.38
N THR A 185 -17.33 -28.37 -24.31
CA THR A 185 -18.35 -29.41 -24.24
C THR A 185 -18.09 -30.38 -23.09
N PRO A 186 -19.13 -30.84 -22.37
CA PRO A 186 -18.97 -31.79 -21.27
C PRO A 186 -18.72 -33.19 -21.84
N SER A 187 -17.59 -33.80 -21.48
CA SER A 187 -17.36 -35.25 -21.59
C SER A 187 -17.82 -35.95 -20.30
N PRO A 188 -18.24 -37.23 -20.38
CA PRO A 188 -19.08 -37.84 -19.35
C PRO A 188 -18.32 -38.27 -18.10
N ILE A 189 -19.04 -38.16 -16.99
CA ILE A 189 -18.67 -38.51 -15.62
C ILE A 189 -18.48 -40.03 -15.48
N PHE A 190 -17.27 -40.46 -15.15
CA PHE A 190 -17.00 -41.75 -14.52
C PHE A 190 -16.96 -41.56 -13.00
N ARG A 191 -17.91 -42.15 -12.27
CA ARG A 191 -17.83 -42.32 -10.81
C ARG A 191 -17.24 -43.69 -10.50
N PRO A 192 -16.31 -43.77 -9.53
CA PRO A 192 -16.29 -44.92 -8.63
C PRO A 192 -16.78 -44.51 -7.25
N ARG A 193 -17.58 -45.42 -6.73
CA ARG A 193 -18.31 -45.43 -5.46
C ARG A 193 -17.47 -46.23 -4.47
N THR A 194 -17.07 -45.65 -3.34
CA THR A 194 -16.79 -46.42 -2.13
C THR A 194 -17.16 -45.61 -0.89
N SER A 195 -18.25 -46.07 -0.27
CA SER A 195 -18.70 -45.76 1.08
C SER A 195 -17.83 -46.56 2.06
N ILE A 196 -17.32 -45.91 3.10
CA ILE A 196 -16.86 -46.56 4.34
C ILE A 196 -17.45 -45.75 5.49
N GLU A 197 -18.18 -46.45 6.36
CA GLU A 197 -18.86 -45.98 7.56
C GLU A 197 -17.89 -45.54 8.68
N PRO A 198 -18.38 -44.75 9.67
CA PRO A 198 -17.60 -44.31 10.80
C PRO A 198 -17.65 -45.32 11.96
N ILE A 199 -16.49 -45.79 12.41
CA ILE A 199 -16.36 -46.54 13.68
C ILE A 199 -16.14 -45.56 14.82
N HIS A 200 -17.11 -45.53 15.73
CA HIS A 200 -17.00 -44.96 17.07
C HIS A 200 -15.88 -45.66 17.86
N ARG A 201 -14.99 -44.90 18.51
CA ARG A 201 -14.32 -45.39 19.73
C ARG A 201 -14.01 -44.26 20.70
N ALA A 202 -14.68 -44.33 21.84
CA ALA A 202 -14.37 -43.61 23.06
C ALA A 202 -12.97 -43.99 23.58
N GLY A 203 -12.29 -43.04 24.22
CA GLY A 203 -11.00 -43.27 24.84
C GLY A 203 -10.47 -42.04 25.57
N SER A 204 -10.95 -41.87 26.80
CA SER A 204 -10.47 -40.92 27.80
C SER A 204 -8.98 -41.07 28.09
N SER A 205 -8.24 -39.96 28.22
CA SER A 205 -7.14 -39.85 29.18
C SER A 205 -6.74 -38.38 29.35
N SER A 206 -7.15 -37.82 30.48
CA SER A 206 -6.66 -36.56 31.03
C SER A 206 -5.36 -36.84 31.78
N LEU A 207 -4.26 -36.19 31.39
CA LEU A 207 -3.05 -36.06 32.21
C LEU A 207 -2.74 -34.57 32.43
N PRO A 208 -2.47 -34.14 33.67
CA PRO A 208 -2.11 -32.77 33.97
C PRO A 208 -0.63 -32.52 33.63
N PHE A 209 -0.39 -31.55 32.75
CA PHE A 209 0.96 -31.05 32.47
C PHE A 209 1.44 -30.22 33.66
N ARG A 210 2.57 -30.63 34.24
CA ARG A 210 3.30 -29.93 35.29
C ARG A 210 4.40 -29.09 34.63
N PRO A 211 4.41 -27.75 34.75
CA PRO A 211 5.50 -26.94 34.21
C PRO A 211 6.75 -27.08 35.10
N PRO A 212 7.96 -27.05 34.51
CA PRO A 212 9.21 -27.09 35.26
C PRO A 212 9.51 -25.73 35.92
N PRO A 213 10.36 -25.69 36.97
CA PRO A 213 10.68 -24.47 37.68
C PRO A 213 11.56 -23.53 36.84
N ILE A 214 11.18 -22.25 36.86
CA ILE A 214 11.92 -21.13 36.29
C ILE A 214 13.22 -20.95 37.10
N ARG A 215 14.35 -21.23 36.45
CA ARG A 215 15.69 -20.96 36.99
C ARG A 215 15.96 -19.47 36.79
N GLN A 216 15.97 -18.70 37.88
CA GLN A 216 16.43 -17.32 37.87
C GLN A 216 17.91 -17.30 37.45
N GLN A 217 18.18 -16.80 36.26
CA GLN A 217 19.51 -16.41 35.83
C GLN A 217 19.70 -14.94 36.22
N GLU A 218 20.55 -14.70 37.21
CA GLU A 218 21.12 -13.40 37.50
C GLU A 218 21.92 -12.95 36.27
N SER A 219 21.40 -11.96 35.56
CA SER A 219 22.11 -11.28 34.49
C SER A 219 23.13 -10.33 35.10
N SER A 220 24.38 -10.77 35.14
CA SER A 220 25.55 -9.90 35.33
C SER A 220 25.57 -8.82 34.24
N GLN A 221 25.41 -7.57 34.64
CA GLN A 221 25.60 -6.41 33.77
C GLN A 221 27.09 -6.24 33.50
N SER A 222 27.51 -6.51 32.27
CA SER A 222 28.78 -6.01 31.74
C SER A 222 28.59 -4.61 31.16
N PRO A 223 29.51 -3.65 31.40
CA PRO A 223 29.39 -2.29 30.89
C PRO A 223 29.65 -2.27 29.37
N VAL A 224 28.73 -1.63 28.64
CA VAL A 224 28.83 -1.36 27.21
C VAL A 224 29.77 -0.16 27.01
N PRO A 225 30.76 -0.22 26.10
CA PRO A 225 31.64 0.91 25.81
C PRO A 225 30.89 2.03 25.06
N PRO A 226 31.28 3.30 25.23
CA PRO A 226 30.62 4.42 24.57
C PRO A 226 30.86 4.39 23.05
N ALA A 227 29.76 4.50 22.29
CA ALA A 227 29.76 4.59 20.84
C ALA A 227 30.42 5.91 20.37
N GLN A 228 31.48 5.79 19.57
CA GLN A 228 32.05 6.91 18.83
C GLN A 228 31.21 7.15 17.56
N SER A 229 30.60 8.31 17.48
CA SER A 229 29.88 8.78 16.28
C SER A 229 30.89 9.25 15.21
N PRO A 230 30.88 8.70 13.99
CA PRO A 230 31.70 9.23 12.91
C PRO A 230 31.08 10.52 12.37
N GLY A 231 31.82 11.63 12.49
CA GLY A 231 31.47 12.91 11.89
C GLY A 231 31.57 12.85 10.37
N LEU A 232 30.44 12.93 9.68
CA LEU A 232 30.38 13.13 8.24
C LEU A 232 30.46 14.63 7.94
N GLN A 233 31.64 15.10 7.54
CA GLN A 233 31.80 16.38 6.85
C GLN A 233 31.39 16.18 5.39
N ALA A 234 30.23 16.72 5.00
CA ALA A 234 29.83 16.81 3.60
C ALA A 234 30.49 18.03 2.95
N GLN A 235 31.54 17.81 2.16
CA GLN A 235 32.06 18.77 1.20
C GLN A 235 31.11 18.84 -0.01
N PHE A 236 30.42 19.97 -0.17
CA PHE A 236 29.68 20.28 -1.39
C PHE A 236 30.65 20.84 -2.44
N HIS A 237 30.95 20.03 -3.45
CA HIS A 237 31.54 20.51 -4.71
C HIS A 237 30.43 20.78 -5.72
N SER A 238 30.28 22.05 -6.08
CA SER A 238 29.41 22.54 -7.15
C SER A 238 29.87 21.99 -8.50
N ALA A 239 28.96 21.38 -9.26
CA ALA A 239 29.19 21.01 -10.65
C ALA A 239 28.87 22.19 -11.59
N PRO A 240 29.61 22.35 -12.71
CA PRO A 240 29.46 23.49 -13.60
C PRO A 240 28.26 23.32 -14.55
N SER A 241 27.59 24.45 -14.75
CA SER A 241 26.56 24.67 -15.76
C SER A 241 27.16 24.55 -17.16
N SER A 242 26.71 23.58 -17.95
CA SER A 242 27.00 23.49 -19.38
C SER A 242 25.75 23.83 -20.19
N TYR A 243 25.80 25.04 -20.74
CA TYR A 243 25.10 25.51 -21.93
C TYR A 243 25.02 24.46 -23.05
N PHE A 244 23.85 24.31 -23.68
CA PHE A 244 23.76 24.04 -25.12
C PHE A 244 22.57 24.80 -25.73
N PRO A 245 22.72 25.38 -26.95
CA PRO A 245 21.75 26.28 -27.58
C PRO A 245 20.92 25.65 -28.71
N SER A 246 19.89 26.40 -29.11
CA SER A 246 19.23 26.48 -30.44
C SER A 246 18.42 25.29 -30.95
N GLU A 247 17.11 25.46 -31.11
CA GLU A 247 16.41 25.89 -32.35
C GLU A 247 16.20 24.74 -33.33
N TYR A 248 14.95 24.32 -33.50
CA TYR A 248 14.42 24.01 -34.83
C TYR A 248 12.94 24.40 -34.92
N HIS A 249 12.68 25.33 -35.85
CA HIS A 249 11.39 25.60 -36.45
C HIS A 249 10.79 24.36 -37.10
N SER A 250 9.46 24.20 -37.04
CA SER A 250 8.62 23.57 -38.09
C SER A 250 7.12 23.76 -37.78
N HIS A 251 6.44 24.62 -38.55
CA HIS A 251 4.98 24.56 -38.82
C HIS A 251 4.75 23.78 -40.15
N PRO A 252 3.52 23.67 -40.69
CA PRO A 252 2.31 22.92 -40.27
C PRO A 252 1.91 21.91 -41.40
N PRO A 253 0.69 21.29 -41.46
CA PRO A 253 -0.49 21.97 -41.99
C PRO A 253 -1.85 21.53 -41.39
N GLY A 254 -2.89 22.32 -41.68
CA GLY A 254 -4.27 22.08 -41.27
C GLY A 254 -5.01 21.00 -42.07
N GLY A 255 -6.12 20.53 -41.48
CA GLY A 255 -7.18 19.75 -42.11
C GLY A 255 -8.46 20.00 -41.32
N SER A 256 -9.38 20.81 -41.86
CA SER A 256 -10.56 20.40 -42.65
C SER A 256 -11.66 19.73 -41.82
N HIS A 257 -12.67 20.56 -41.51
CA HIS A 257 -13.94 20.20 -40.90
C HIS A 257 -14.78 19.25 -41.79
N PRO A 258 -15.56 18.31 -41.23
CA PRO A 258 -16.63 17.65 -41.95
C PRO A 258 -17.92 18.49 -41.98
N PRO A 259 -18.80 18.29 -42.98
CA PRO A 259 -19.95 19.13 -43.25
C PRO A 259 -21.13 18.85 -42.30
N SER A 260 -21.77 19.93 -41.87
CA SER A 260 -23.06 19.93 -41.18
C SER A 260 -24.18 19.60 -42.17
N TYR A 261 -24.87 18.49 -41.95
CA TYR A 261 -26.10 18.16 -42.66
C TYR A 261 -27.25 18.99 -42.09
N ALA A 262 -27.64 20.03 -42.82
CA ALA A 262 -28.88 20.76 -42.60
C ALA A 262 -30.07 19.90 -43.07
N TYR A 263 -30.78 19.29 -42.12
CA TYR A 263 -32.10 18.73 -42.38
C TYR A 263 -33.13 19.87 -42.39
N HIS A 264 -33.60 20.23 -43.59
CA HIS A 264 -34.70 21.16 -43.80
C HIS A 264 -36.01 20.35 -43.79
N GLY A 265 -36.68 20.30 -42.64
CA GLY A 265 -38.02 19.75 -42.49
C GLY A 265 -39.01 20.89 -42.26
N GLN A 266 -39.69 21.32 -43.32
CA GLN A 266 -40.92 22.12 -43.19
C GLN A 266 -41.99 21.25 -42.54
N MET A 267 -42.35 21.56 -41.30
CA MET A 267 -43.57 21.07 -40.66
C MET A 267 -44.54 22.25 -40.53
N GLN A 268 -45.71 22.04 -41.11
CA GLN A 268 -46.85 22.95 -41.08
C GLN A 268 -47.23 23.31 -39.64
N ARG A 269 -47.51 24.60 -39.41
CA ARG A 269 -48.13 25.14 -38.20
C ARG A 269 -49.56 24.58 -38.06
N PRO A 270 -49.90 23.90 -36.96
CA PRO A 270 -51.27 23.85 -36.47
C PRO A 270 -51.48 25.10 -35.61
N GLN A 271 -52.33 26.02 -36.07
CA GLN A 271 -52.92 27.07 -35.24
C GLN A 271 -54.07 26.43 -34.47
N GLU A 272 -53.80 25.81 -33.32
CA GLU A 272 -54.83 25.40 -32.36
C GLU A 272 -54.11 24.90 -31.09
N ASP A 273 -53.75 25.80 -30.18
CA ASP A 273 -53.82 25.59 -28.72
C ASP A 273 -53.19 26.76 -27.94
N GLU A 274 -53.90 27.88 -27.88
CA GLU A 274 -53.46 29.08 -27.14
C GLU A 274 -54.12 29.20 -25.76
N ARG A 275 -54.92 28.20 -25.34
CA ARG A 275 -55.59 28.20 -24.02
C ARG A 275 -55.03 27.22 -23.00
N HIS A 276 -54.13 26.31 -23.39
CA HIS A 276 -53.46 25.38 -22.45
C HIS A 276 -52.04 25.81 -22.03
N ARG A 277 -51.45 26.85 -22.61
CA ARG A 277 -50.10 27.32 -22.26
C ARG A 277 -50.01 28.00 -20.88
N HIS A 278 -51.07 28.65 -20.41
CA HIS A 278 -51.01 29.35 -19.12
C HIS A 278 -51.03 28.43 -17.88
N ALA A 279 -51.46 27.16 -17.99
CA ALA A 279 -51.40 26.21 -16.87
C ALA A 279 -50.09 25.41 -16.82
N SER A 280 -49.31 25.38 -17.91
CA SER A 280 -48.04 24.65 -17.98
C SER A 280 -46.85 25.46 -17.46
N ASP A 281 -46.91 26.79 -17.57
CA ASP A 281 -45.82 27.68 -17.10
C ASP A 281 -45.75 27.73 -15.56
N ASP A 282 -46.89 27.69 -14.87
CA ASP A 282 -46.92 27.68 -13.40
C ASP A 282 -46.33 26.39 -12.79
N HIS A 283 -46.51 25.25 -13.47
CA HIS A 283 -45.94 23.98 -13.03
C HIS A 283 -44.43 23.86 -13.31
N ALA A 284 -43.93 24.50 -14.37
CA ALA A 284 -42.50 24.61 -14.64
C ALA A 284 -41.80 25.52 -13.63
N ALA A 285 -42.43 26.64 -13.24
CA ALA A 285 -41.92 27.54 -12.21
C ALA A 285 -41.83 26.87 -10.83
N GLN A 286 -42.82 26.06 -10.43
CA GLN A 286 -42.78 25.30 -9.18
C GLN A 286 -41.67 24.24 -9.14
N LYS A 287 -41.41 23.54 -10.25
CA LYS A 287 -40.31 22.57 -10.31
C LYS A 287 -38.94 23.25 -10.24
N GLY A 288 -38.77 24.41 -10.86
CA GLY A 288 -37.55 25.22 -10.76
C GLY A 288 -37.24 25.68 -9.33
N ALA A 289 -38.27 26.11 -8.60
CA ALA A 289 -38.12 26.54 -7.20
C ALA A 289 -37.73 25.38 -6.26
N ALA A 290 -38.33 24.20 -6.44
CA ALA A 290 -38.00 23.01 -5.66
C ALA A 290 -36.54 22.55 -5.90
N VAL A 291 -36.10 22.56 -7.16
CA VAL A 291 -34.71 22.22 -7.53
C VAL A 291 -33.72 23.21 -6.92
N SER A 292 -34.01 24.53 -6.99
CA SER A 292 -33.18 25.57 -6.37
C SER A 292 -33.03 25.40 -4.85
N TYR A 293 -34.11 25.07 -4.15
CA TYR A 293 -34.07 24.78 -2.71
C TYR A 293 -33.17 23.58 -2.37
N HIS A 294 -33.25 22.49 -3.13
CA HIS A 294 -32.39 21.33 -2.91
C HIS A 294 -30.90 21.64 -3.12
N TYR A 295 -30.57 22.46 -4.12
CA TYR A 295 -29.19 22.92 -4.33
C TYR A 295 -28.69 23.77 -3.16
N GLN A 296 -29.46 24.78 -2.74
CA GLN A 296 -29.07 25.63 -1.59
C GLN A 296 -28.94 24.82 -0.30
N LYS A 297 -29.83 23.85 -0.06
CA LYS A 297 -29.74 22.96 1.10
C LYS A 297 -28.45 22.14 1.07
N ARG A 298 -28.15 21.50 -0.06
CA ARG A 298 -26.94 20.68 -0.23
C ARG A 298 -25.67 21.52 -0.12
N GLU A 299 -25.68 22.75 -0.65
CA GLU A 299 -24.58 23.70 -0.50
C GLU A 299 -24.32 24.03 0.98
N ARG A 300 -25.36 24.34 1.76
CA ARG A 300 -25.22 24.57 3.21
C ARG A 300 -24.69 23.36 3.95
N GLU A 301 -25.14 22.15 3.61
CA GLU A 301 -24.65 20.90 4.20
C GLU A 301 -23.17 20.66 3.88
N LEU A 302 -22.74 20.94 2.65
CA LEU A 302 -21.33 20.83 2.26
C LEU A 302 -20.45 21.85 2.98
N PHE A 303 -20.90 23.11 3.10
CA PHE A 303 -20.18 24.12 3.87
C PHE A 303 -20.06 23.74 5.35
N ALA A 304 -21.14 23.25 5.96
CA ALA A 304 -21.12 22.79 7.35
C ALA A 304 -20.13 21.62 7.55
N ALA A 305 -20.10 20.66 6.61
CA ALA A 305 -19.18 19.53 6.65
C ALA A 305 -17.71 19.98 6.48
N LEU A 306 -17.45 20.98 5.64
CA LEU A 306 -16.12 21.55 5.44
C LEU A 306 -15.62 22.23 6.72
N VAL A 307 -16.45 23.10 7.33
CA VAL A 307 -16.12 23.76 8.60
C VAL A 307 -15.88 22.75 9.72
N ALA A 308 -16.70 21.70 9.82
CA ALA A 308 -16.51 20.64 10.81
C ALA A 308 -15.23 19.83 10.58
N THR A 309 -14.75 19.73 9.33
CA THR A 309 -13.50 19.06 9.00
C THR A 309 -12.30 19.95 9.31
N GLU A 310 -12.39 21.24 9.00
CA GLU A 310 -11.37 22.24 9.35
C GLU A 310 -11.19 22.31 10.88
N GLN A 311 -12.28 22.39 11.64
CA GLN A 311 -12.24 22.38 13.11
C GLN A 311 -11.55 21.13 13.66
N ARG A 312 -11.91 19.94 13.17
CA ARG A 312 -11.26 18.68 13.58
C ARG A 312 -9.77 18.68 13.28
N SER A 313 -9.38 19.12 12.07
CA SER A 313 -7.97 19.21 11.70
C SER A 313 -7.19 20.22 12.55
N SER A 314 -7.82 21.33 12.94
CA SER A 314 -7.22 22.33 13.83
C SER A 314 -6.99 21.76 15.23
N THR A 315 -7.98 21.04 15.78
CA THR A 315 -7.85 20.39 17.09
C THR A 315 -6.77 19.31 17.08
N GLU A 316 -6.72 18.46 16.06
CA GLU A 316 -5.67 17.44 15.92
C GLU A 316 -4.28 18.07 15.84
N LEU A 317 -4.13 19.20 15.13
CA LEU A 317 -2.87 19.91 15.00
C LEU A 317 -2.43 20.55 16.33
N GLU A 318 -3.36 21.07 17.12
CA GLU A 318 -3.10 21.57 18.47
C GLU A 318 -2.68 20.44 19.42
N GLU A 319 -3.34 19.28 19.38
CA GLU A 319 -2.95 18.09 20.14
C GLU A 319 -1.53 17.62 19.77
N MET A 320 -1.20 17.59 18.47
CA MET A 320 0.15 17.25 18.01
C MET A 320 1.21 18.24 18.50
N ARG A 321 0.91 19.54 18.53
CA ARG A 321 1.81 20.56 19.08
C ARG A 321 2.03 20.37 20.58
N ALA A 322 0.96 20.11 21.34
CA ALA A 322 1.06 19.84 22.77
C ALA A 322 1.87 18.57 23.06
N ALA A 323 1.66 17.50 22.29
CA ALA A 323 2.43 16.27 22.41
C ALA A 323 3.92 16.47 22.08
N ALA A 324 4.23 17.24 21.03
CA ALA A 324 5.62 17.58 20.67
C ALA A 324 6.31 18.38 21.78
N GLN A 325 5.61 19.35 22.38
CA GLN A 325 6.15 20.13 23.50
C GLN A 325 6.39 19.27 24.74
N ALA A 326 5.49 18.33 25.06
CA ALA A 326 5.67 17.40 26.16
C ALA A 326 6.89 16.49 25.96
N LEU A 327 7.08 15.96 24.76
CA LEU A 327 8.26 15.16 24.40
C LEU A 327 9.55 15.97 24.49
N GLN A 328 9.53 17.24 24.09
CA GLN A 328 10.69 18.12 24.22
C GLN A 328 11.09 18.35 25.68
N LEU A 329 10.12 18.58 26.57
CA LEU A 329 10.38 18.69 28.02
C LEU A 329 10.92 17.39 28.61
N GLN A 330 10.40 16.24 28.19
CA GLN A 330 10.90 14.94 28.63
C GLN A 330 12.35 14.70 28.17
N ALA A 331 12.68 15.08 26.94
CA ALA A 331 14.04 14.98 26.42
C ALA A 331 15.03 15.86 27.20
N GLN A 332 14.62 17.08 27.56
CA GLN A 332 15.44 17.97 28.39
C GLN A 332 15.67 17.39 29.80
N ALA A 333 14.62 16.86 30.45
CA ALA A 333 14.75 16.23 31.75
C ALA A 333 15.70 15.01 31.72
N ALA A 334 15.60 14.18 30.68
CA ALA A 334 16.49 13.04 30.49
C ALA A 334 17.95 13.48 30.26
N GLN A 335 18.16 14.56 29.52
CA GLN A 335 19.48 15.15 29.30
C GLN A 335 20.09 15.67 30.61
N GLU A 336 19.33 16.39 31.43
CA GLU A 336 19.77 16.85 32.75
C GLU A 336 20.12 15.68 33.67
N GLN A 337 19.30 14.61 33.68
CA GLN A 337 19.59 13.42 34.47
C GLN A 337 20.88 12.74 34.02
N THR A 338 21.11 12.66 32.71
CA THR A 338 22.35 12.10 32.13
C THR A 338 23.57 12.93 32.53
N GLN A 339 23.46 14.26 32.50
CA GLN A 339 24.54 15.15 32.95
C GLN A 339 24.85 14.99 34.44
N ARG A 340 23.84 14.86 35.29
CA ARG A 340 24.03 14.61 36.73
C ARG A 340 24.70 13.26 36.98
N ALA A 341 24.29 12.22 36.27
CA ALA A 341 24.91 10.90 36.36
C ALA A 341 26.38 10.95 35.90
N ALA A 342 26.67 11.63 34.79
CA ALA A 342 28.05 11.80 34.31
C ALA A 342 28.93 12.55 35.33
N ALA A 343 28.41 13.62 35.95
CA ALA A 343 29.12 14.36 36.99
C ALA A 343 29.32 13.54 38.28
N GLN A 344 28.45 12.57 38.56
CA GLN A 344 28.63 11.63 39.67
C GLN A 344 29.72 10.60 39.35
N VAL A 345 29.70 10.03 38.14
CA VAL A 345 30.75 9.09 37.69
C VAL A 345 32.13 9.76 37.72
N GLN A 346 32.23 11.00 37.25
CA GLN A 346 33.48 11.76 37.30
C GLN A 346 33.98 11.94 38.75
N ARG A 347 33.10 12.31 39.69
CA ARG A 347 33.47 12.44 41.11
C ARG A 347 33.96 11.12 41.70
N SER A 348 33.26 10.01 41.42
CA SER A 348 33.71 8.69 41.87
C SER A 348 35.04 8.28 41.23
N GLN A 349 35.32 8.67 39.99
CA GLN A 349 36.61 8.43 39.36
C GLN A 349 37.73 9.22 40.07
N GLU A 350 37.50 10.50 40.36
CA GLU A 350 38.44 11.34 41.11
C GLU A 350 38.74 10.78 42.51
N GLU A 351 37.72 10.25 43.20
CA GLU A 351 37.89 9.57 44.50
C GLU A 351 38.73 8.28 44.37
N LEU A 352 38.47 7.45 43.34
CA LEU A 352 39.25 6.24 43.08
C LEU A 352 40.72 6.56 42.77
N ASP A 353 40.97 7.59 41.97
CA ASP A 353 42.32 8.03 41.64
C ASP A 353 43.07 8.54 42.88
N ALA A 354 42.38 9.26 43.78
CA ALA A 354 42.94 9.71 45.06
C ALA A 354 43.30 8.53 45.98
N ILE A 355 42.43 7.53 46.11
CA ILE A 355 42.68 6.31 46.89
C ILE A 355 43.89 5.56 46.29
N GLN A 356 43.95 5.42 44.97
CA GLN A 356 45.06 4.74 44.30
C GLN A 356 46.39 5.46 44.53
N ALA A 357 46.40 6.79 44.50
CA ALA A 357 47.58 7.59 44.83
C ALA A 357 48.04 7.39 46.29
N GLU A 358 47.10 7.31 47.24
CA GLU A 358 47.41 7.02 48.64
C GLU A 358 48.01 5.62 48.83
N ILE A 359 47.44 4.60 48.18
CA ILE A 359 47.99 3.23 48.17
C ILE A 359 49.43 3.23 47.67
N ASN A 360 49.70 3.92 46.55
CA ASN A 360 51.05 3.99 45.97
C ASN A 360 52.04 4.70 46.93
N ASN A 361 51.60 5.72 47.65
CA ASN A 361 52.41 6.42 48.66
C ASN A 361 52.69 5.53 49.90
N MET A 362 51.72 4.74 50.35
CA MET A 362 51.94 3.76 51.41
C MET A 362 52.93 2.67 50.99
N GLN A 363 52.83 2.19 49.74
CA GLN A 363 53.76 1.20 49.20
C GLN A 363 55.19 1.72 49.06
N SER A 364 55.38 3.00 48.69
CA SER A 364 56.70 3.60 48.58
C SER A 364 57.37 3.80 49.94
N ARG A 365 56.59 4.10 50.99
CA ARG A 365 57.08 4.23 52.39
C ARG A 365 57.53 2.91 53.01
N ASN A 366 56.96 1.79 52.59
CA ASN A 366 57.23 0.46 53.14
C ASN A 366 58.33 -0.32 52.41
N LYS A 367 59.06 0.29 51.47
CA LYS A 367 60.25 -0.33 50.87
C LYS A 367 61.43 -0.21 51.87
N PRO A 368 61.90 -1.33 52.46
CA PRO A 368 63.02 -1.34 53.40
C PRO A 368 64.37 -1.07 52.74
#